data_AF-A0AAN8KBM7-F1
#
_entry.id   AF-A0AAN8KBM7-F1
#
_cell.length_a   1.000
_cell.length_b   1.000
_cell.length_c   1.000
_cell.angle_alpha   90.00
_cell.angle_beta   90.00
_cell.angle_gamma   90.00
#
_symmetry.space_group_name_H-M   'P 1'
#
loop_
_entity.id
_entity.type
_entity.pdbx_description
1 polymer ?
#
loop_
_entity_poly.entity_id
_entity_poly.type
_entity_poly.pdbx_seq_one_letter_code
_entity_poly.pdbx_strand_id
1 'polypeptide(L)'
;MGVLIKNETTGEMTIPTVFKSDEGFYKCKSGQGESPESWVTVRVPPGSIVSISLPRLLCGLLVMSPFLLVSIVLTVKCCRARGLCSTFKSPQDQIRCDDVVEQNESSV
;
A
#
# COMPACT_ATOMS: atom_id res chain seq x y z
N MET A 1 -27.01 3.74 28.86
CA MET A 1 -27.53 2.53 28.18
C MET A 1 -26.32 1.75 27.70
N GLY A 2 -26.12 0.53 28.20
CA GLY A 2 -25.05 -0.37 27.72
C GLY A 2 -25.55 -1.23 26.57
N VAL A 3 -24.67 -1.63 25.65
CA VAL A 3 -24.98 -2.54 24.55
C VAL A 3 -24.36 -3.90 24.84
N LEU A 4 -25.13 -4.96 24.63
CA LEU A 4 -24.60 -6.32 24.69
C LEU A 4 -23.80 -6.58 23.41
N ILE A 5 -22.49 -6.72 23.58
CA ILE A 5 -21.51 -6.92 22.51
C ILE A 5 -21.31 -8.38 22.12
N LYS A 6 -21.55 -9.33 23.04
CA LYS A 6 -21.49 -10.78 22.78
C LYS A 6 -22.17 -11.58 23.90
N ASN A 7 -22.68 -12.77 23.57
CA ASN A 7 -23.23 -13.73 24.54
C ASN A 7 -22.49 -15.06 24.39
N GLU A 8 -21.61 -15.38 25.34
CA GLU A 8 -20.76 -16.60 25.35
C GLU A 8 -20.93 -17.33 26.68
N THR A 9 -21.12 -18.65 26.63
CA THR A 9 -21.29 -19.50 27.83
C THR A 9 -19.98 -20.10 28.32
N THR A 10 -18.91 -20.02 27.51
CA THR A 10 -17.60 -20.64 27.76
C THR A 10 -16.71 -19.81 28.71
N GLY A 11 -17.17 -18.62 29.14
CA GLY A 11 -16.40 -17.73 30.04
C GLY A 11 -15.26 -16.97 29.36
N GLU A 12 -14.97 -17.26 28.09
CA GLU A 12 -14.00 -16.55 27.25
C GLU A 12 -14.74 -15.77 26.16
N MET A 13 -14.38 -14.50 26.00
CA MET A 13 -14.93 -13.63 24.96
C MET A 13 -13.80 -13.08 24.09
N THR A 14 -13.81 -13.45 22.81
CA THR A 14 -12.92 -12.89 21.79
C THR A 14 -13.69 -11.94 20.86
N ILE A 15 -13.14 -10.73 20.67
CA ILE A 15 -13.58 -9.74 19.67
C ILE A 15 -12.58 -9.80 18.51
N PRO A 16 -12.99 -10.25 17.30
CA PRO A 16 -12.04 -10.54 16.22
C PRO A 16 -11.43 -9.28 15.59
N THR A 17 -12.19 -8.19 15.53
CA THR A 17 -11.74 -6.91 14.94
C THR A 17 -11.91 -5.82 15.98
N VAL A 18 -10.82 -5.14 16.33
CA VAL A 18 -10.80 -4.08 17.34
C VAL A 18 -10.51 -2.72 16.71
N PHE A 19 -11.37 -1.76 16.99
CA PHE A 19 -11.26 -0.37 16.59
C PHE A 19 -11.13 0.55 17.80
N LYS A 20 -10.72 1.79 17.57
CA LYS A 20 -10.61 2.78 18.66
C LYS A 20 -11.96 3.08 19.33
N SER A 21 -13.07 2.86 18.62
CA SER A 21 -14.44 2.94 19.16
C SER A 21 -14.79 1.84 20.16
N ASP A 22 -14.03 0.74 20.17
CA ASP A 22 -14.24 -0.39 21.09
C ASP A 22 -13.56 -0.14 22.45
N GLU A 23 -12.91 1.01 22.63
CA GLU A 23 -12.42 1.44 23.93
C GLU A 23 -13.57 1.83 24.86
N GLY A 24 -13.53 1.35 26.10
CA GLY A 24 -14.58 1.67 27.06
C GLY A 24 -14.62 0.75 28.27
N PHE A 25 -15.72 0.83 29.03
CA PHE A 25 -16.00 -0.03 30.17
C PHE A 25 -16.75 -1.29 29.75
N TYR A 26 -16.20 -2.44 30.12
CA TYR A 26 -16.72 -3.76 29.81
C TYR A 26 -17.14 -4.46 31.10
N LYS A 27 -18.29 -5.12 31.07
CA LYS A 27 -18.75 -5.99 32.16
C LYS A 27 -19.49 -7.19 31.61
N CYS A 28 -19.41 -8.30 32.32
CA CYS A 28 -20.21 -9.49 32.05
C CYS A 28 -21.57 -9.41 32.76
N LYS A 29 -22.63 -9.84 32.09
CA LYS A 29 -23.97 -9.97 32.68
C LYS A 29 -24.43 -11.42 32.61
N SER A 30 -24.76 -11.99 33.76
CA SER A 30 -25.26 -13.34 33.93
C SER A 30 -26.59 -13.30 34.71
N GLY A 31 -27.38 -14.38 34.66
CA GLY A 31 -28.61 -14.50 35.45
C GLY A 31 -28.40 -14.36 36.96
N GLN A 32 -27.16 -14.52 37.43
CA GLN A 32 -26.77 -14.37 38.83
C GLN A 32 -26.31 -12.96 39.22
N GLY A 33 -26.19 -12.03 38.26
CA GLY A 33 -25.75 -10.65 38.50
C GLY A 33 -24.83 -10.08 37.41
N GLU A 34 -24.30 -8.87 37.66
CA GLU A 34 -23.35 -8.18 36.78
C GLU A 34 -21.94 -8.17 37.42
N SER A 35 -20.91 -8.35 36.59
CA SER A 35 -19.50 -8.22 36.98
C SER A 35 -19.10 -6.75 37.21
N PRO A 36 -18.06 -6.48 38.02
CA PRO A 36 -17.41 -5.16 38.03
C PRO A 36 -17.03 -4.71 36.62
N GLU A 37 -17.13 -3.41 36.37
CA GLU A 37 -16.73 -2.79 35.11
C GLU A 37 -15.21 -2.72 35.02
N SER A 38 -14.66 -3.18 33.89
CA SER A 38 -13.24 -3.13 33.58
C SER A 38 -12.99 -2.21 32.39
N TRP A 39 -11.99 -1.35 32.49
CA TRP A 39 -11.58 -0.48 31.39
C TRP A 39 -10.74 -1.25 30.36
N VAL A 40 -11.10 -1.14 29.09
CA VAL A 40 -10.38 -1.73 27.96
C VAL A 40 -9.91 -0.60 27.04
N THR A 41 -8.60 -0.52 26.78
CA THR A 41 -7.98 0.51 25.94
C THR A 41 -7.48 -0.09 24.63
N VAL A 42 -7.84 0.52 23.50
CA VAL A 42 -7.35 0.10 22.18
C VAL A 42 -6.18 0.99 21.77
N ARG A 43 -4.99 0.40 21.62
CA ARG A 43 -3.78 1.09 21.18
C ARG A 43 -3.50 0.78 19.72
N VAL A 44 -3.63 1.78 18.85
CA VAL A 44 -3.14 1.72 17.47
C VAL A 44 -1.72 2.29 17.47
N PRO A 45 -0.69 1.53 17.09
CA PRO A 45 0.67 2.04 17.01
C PRO A 45 0.74 3.20 16.01
N PRO A 46 1.01 4.45 16.45
CA PRO A 46 1.14 5.59 15.57
C PRO A 46 2.52 5.52 14.92
N GLY A 47 2.64 4.75 13.85
CA GLY A 47 3.93 4.60 13.20
C GLY A 47 3.98 3.58 12.10
N SER A 48 3.19 2.51 12.15
CA SER A 48 3.40 1.39 11.21
C SER A 48 3.31 1.82 9.73
N ILE A 49 2.41 2.73 9.38
CA ILE A 49 2.25 3.19 7.99
C ILE A 49 3.32 4.22 7.61
N VAL A 50 3.57 5.21 8.47
CA VAL A 50 4.51 6.32 8.21
C VAL A 50 5.96 5.84 8.29
N SER A 51 6.27 4.94 9.21
CA SER A 51 7.59 4.33 9.38
C SER A 51 7.93 3.33 8.28
N ILE A 52 6.95 2.77 7.55
CA ILE A 52 7.21 1.94 6.37
C ILE A 52 7.37 2.82 5.12
N SER A 53 6.57 3.89 5.00
CA SER A 53 6.62 4.78 3.83
C SER A 53 7.87 5.66 3.81
N LEU A 54 8.34 6.15 4.96
CA LEU A 54 9.50 7.02 5.06
C LEU A 54 10.82 6.38 4.60
N PRO A 55 11.24 5.19 5.08
CA PRO A 55 12.45 4.54 4.60
C PRO A 55 12.34 4.14 3.12
N ARG A 56 11.17 3.68 2.64
CA ARG A 56 10.96 3.40 1.20
C ARG A 56 11.18 4.65 0.34
N LEU A 57 10.62 5.78 0.76
CA LEU A 57 10.77 7.04 0.04
C LEU A 57 12.23 7.53 0.04
N LEU A 58 12.90 7.46 1.20
CA LEU A 58 14.30 7.84 1.34
C LEU A 58 15.22 6.94 0.50
N CYS A 59 15.04 5.62 0.54
CA CYS A 59 15.80 4.69 -0.29
C CYS A 59 15.58 4.97 -1.79
N GLY A 60 14.33 5.20 -2.21
CA GLY A 60 14.02 5.58 -3.58
C GLY A 60 14.73 6.86 -4.00
N LEU A 61 14.66 7.91 -3.18
CA LEU A 61 15.30 9.20 -3.45
C LEU A 61 16.83 9.06 -3.54
N LEU A 62 17.44 8.28 -2.64
CA LEU A 62 18.88 8.01 -2.62
C LEU A 62 19.37 7.22 -3.83
N VAL A 63 18.53 6.42 -4.49
CA VAL A 63 18.89 5.69 -5.71
C VAL A 63 18.59 6.52 -6.96
N MET A 64 17.43 7.19 -6.99
CA MET A 64 17.01 8.00 -8.14
C MET A 64 17.90 9.23 -8.33
N SER A 65 18.29 9.90 -7.24
CA SER A 65 19.16 11.08 -7.28
C SER A 65 20.51 10.82 -7.99
N PRO A 66 21.35 9.85 -7.58
CA PRO A 66 22.60 9.57 -8.28
C PRO A 66 22.38 9.05 -9.70
N PHE A 67 21.32 8.25 -9.96
CA PHE A 67 21.02 7.79 -11.32
C PHE A 67 20.70 8.95 -12.26
N LEU A 68 19.90 9.92 -11.80
CA LEU A 68 19.60 11.14 -12.54
C LEU A 68 20.85 11.99 -12.77
N LEU A 69 21.68 12.19 -11.72
CA LEU A 69 22.92 12.96 -11.83
C LEU A 69 23.90 12.32 -12.83
N VAL A 70 24.09 11.01 -12.77
CA VAL A 70 24.94 10.27 -13.72
C VAL A 70 24.39 10.39 -15.14
N SER A 71 23.08 10.23 -15.33
CA SER A 71 22.44 10.37 -16.63
C SER A 71 22.61 11.78 -17.22
N ILE A 72 22.45 12.83 -16.40
CA ILE A 72 22.66 14.23 -16.80
C ILE A 72 24.13 14.46 -17.16
N VAL A 73 25.07 14.02 -16.33
CA VAL A 73 26.51 14.19 -16.58
C VAL A 73 26.93 13.46 -17.85
N LEU A 74 26.48 12.22 -18.05
CA LEU A 74 26.70 11.46 -19.28
C LEU A 74 26.10 12.18 -20.49
N THR A 75 24.86 12.65 -20.39
CA THR A 75 24.20 13.40 -21.46
C THR A 75 24.98 14.66 -21.81
N VAL A 76 25.32 15.50 -20.83
CA VAL A 76 26.07 16.75 -21.04
C VAL A 76 27.47 16.49 -21.59
N LYS A 77 28.17 15.48 -21.06
CA LYS A 77 29.53 15.13 -21.52
C LYS A 77 29.50 14.54 -22.94
N CYS A 78 28.50 13.69 -23.25
CA CYS A 78 28.24 13.20 -24.60
C CYS A 78 27.87 14.34 -25.56
N CYS A 79 27.00 15.27 -25.16
CA CYS A 79 26.61 16.43 -25.96
C CYS A 79 27.78 17.40 -26.21
N ARG A 80 28.73 17.52 -25.26
CA ARG A 80 29.94 18.32 -25.43
C ARG A 80 30.99 17.62 -26.30
N ALA A 81 31.11 16.29 -26.19
CA ALA A 81 32.05 15.49 -26.97
C ALA A 81 31.56 15.22 -28.42
N ARG A 82 30.25 15.26 -28.63
CA ARG A 82 29.60 15.10 -29.93
C ARG A 82 28.75 16.35 -30.17
N GLY A 83 29.29 17.35 -30.86
CA GLY A 83 28.48 18.48 -31.33
C GLY A 83 27.35 17.95 -32.23
N LEU A 84 26.14 17.88 -31.67
CA LEU A 84 24.86 17.48 -32.29
C LEU A 84 24.86 16.19 -33.14
N CYS A 85 24.40 15.06 -32.58
CA CYS A 85 23.33 14.23 -33.19
C CYS A 85 22.90 13.03 -32.31
N SER A 86 21.59 12.73 -32.37
CA SER A 86 20.90 11.46 -32.09
C SER A 86 20.92 10.85 -30.67
N THR A 87 19.90 11.16 -29.87
CA THR A 87 18.75 10.23 -29.63
C THR A 87 17.65 10.96 -28.83
N PHE A 88 16.87 11.80 -29.51
CA PHE A 88 15.44 11.75 -29.28
C PHE A 88 15.03 10.37 -29.80
N LYS A 89 14.65 9.46 -28.90
CA LYS A 89 14.03 8.21 -29.33
C LYS A 89 12.69 8.63 -29.94
N SER A 90 12.69 8.78 -31.26
CA SER A 90 11.49 9.03 -32.06
C SER A 90 10.39 8.06 -31.60
N PRO A 91 9.14 8.52 -31.41
CA PRO A 91 8.00 7.66 -31.07
C PRO A 91 7.58 6.63 -32.13
N GLN A 92 8.43 6.30 -33.12
CA GLN A 92 8.10 5.46 -34.27
C GLN A 92 9.10 4.31 -34.46
N ASP A 93 9.16 3.40 -33.49
CA ASP A 93 9.54 2.01 -33.76
C ASP A 93 8.43 1.12 -33.20
N GLN A 94 7.29 1.25 -33.86
CA GLN A 94 6.07 0.50 -33.58
C GLN A 94 6.25 -0.90 -34.15
N ILE A 95 6.43 -1.86 -33.25
CA ILE A 95 5.81 -3.19 -33.26
C ILE A 95 5.87 -3.89 -34.63
N ARG A 96 6.81 -4.82 -34.73
CA ARG A 96 6.82 -5.92 -35.68
C ARG A 96 5.41 -6.55 -35.77
N CYS A 97 4.77 -6.44 -36.93
CA CYS A 97 3.58 -7.22 -37.26
C CYS A 97 4.03 -8.67 -37.49
N ASP A 98 4.12 -9.47 -36.43
CA ASP A 98 4.02 -10.93 -36.55
C ASP A 98 2.54 -11.32 -36.40
N ASP A 99 2.15 -12.28 -37.22
CA ASP A 99 0.82 -12.81 -37.50
C ASP A 99 -0.11 -13.01 -36.28
N VAL A 100 -1.26 -12.35 -36.30
CA VAL A 100 -2.50 -12.86 -35.69
C VAL A 100 -3.55 -12.94 -36.77
N VAL A 101 -3.59 -14.12 -37.40
CA VAL A 101 -4.82 -14.66 -37.99
C VAL A 101 -5.82 -14.82 -36.85
N GLU A 102 -6.86 -13.98 -36.81
CA GLU A 102 -8.15 -14.41 -36.31
C GLU A 102 -9.30 -13.65 -36.98
N GLN A 103 -9.96 -14.37 -37.90
CA GLN A 103 -11.38 -14.29 -38.22
C GLN A 103 -11.93 -13.01 -38.88
N ASN A 104 -11.84 -12.96 -40.22
CA ASN A 104 -13.07 -12.96 -41.03
C ASN A 104 -12.82 -13.63 -42.40
N GLU A 105 -13.04 -14.94 -42.47
CA GLU A 105 -13.56 -15.57 -43.68
C GLU A 105 -14.84 -16.29 -43.28
N SER A 106 -15.98 -15.78 -43.75
CA SER A 106 -17.21 -16.52 -44.08
C SER A 106 -18.28 -15.44 -44.34
N SER A 107 -18.51 -15.03 -45.58
CA SER A 107 -19.28 -15.74 -46.61
C SER A 107 -20.53 -14.92 -46.90
N VAL A 108 -20.56 -14.27 -48.06
CA VAL A 108 -21.63 -14.25 -49.09
C VAL A 108 -21.23 -13.21 -50.14
#